data_AF-S7NE77-F1
#
_entry.id   AF-S7NE77-F1
#
_cell.length_a   1.000
_cell.length_b   1.000
_cell.length_c   1.000
_cell.angle_alpha   90.00
_cell.angle_beta   90.00
_cell.angle_gamma   90.00
#
_symmetry.space_group_name_H-M   'P 1'
#
loop_
_entity.id
_entity.type
_entity.pdbx_description
1 polymer ?
#
loop_
_entity_poly.entity_id
_entity_poly.type
_entity_poly.pdbx_seq_one_letter_code
_entity_poly.pdbx_strand_id
1 'polypeptide(L)'
;MLTACKHSKGGGSISRFCSSTRSSEPSCKEPATKEQRAERQRKTYKYVSRIQCVKIHLLWSWMSSSPISSILVNKYGSRPVVMLGGLLCCVGLVAASFSTSVIELYVTVGFIGGLGLAFNLQPALTIIGKYFYKKRPMANGLAMAGSPVFLRFFAPVIFLAPYAKDKGIDEYSAAFLLSVMAFVDMFARPAVGFIANTKLVRPRIQYFFSFAIMFTGVCHLLCPLAEDYISLVFYAIFFGLGFGSVSSILFESLMDLVGAQRFSSAVGLVTIVECCPVLLGPPLAGKLVDETGEYKYMYIACGAVVFLASVWLLIGNTINYRLLAKEKKLEKAKEETNNKPESRESEPLNASKQCDVEVKSTRPGSNPSERETNI
;
A
#
# COMPACT_ATOMS: atom_id res chain seq x y z
N MET A 1 21.08 23.09 -43.11
CA MET A 1 22.49 22.87 -43.49
C MET A 1 22.48 22.09 -44.81
N LEU A 2 22.51 22.80 -45.95
CA LEU A 2 23.71 23.10 -46.76
C LEU A 2 24.27 21.88 -47.53
N THR A 3 24.08 21.96 -48.86
CA THR A 3 25.04 21.59 -49.93
C THR A 3 25.21 20.13 -50.36
N ALA A 4 24.78 19.80 -51.59
CA ALA A 4 25.68 19.33 -52.65
C ALA A 4 24.94 19.10 -53.99
N CYS A 5 25.31 19.92 -54.98
CA CYS A 5 24.95 19.80 -56.39
C CYS A 5 25.95 18.88 -57.10
N LYS A 6 25.51 18.01 -58.01
CA LYS A 6 26.42 17.43 -59.04
C LYS A 6 25.69 17.23 -60.37
N HIS A 7 26.07 18.07 -61.31
CA HIS A 7 25.79 17.99 -62.75
C HIS A 7 26.36 16.70 -63.36
N SER A 8 25.62 16.08 -64.29
CA SER A 8 26.22 15.41 -65.46
C SER A 8 25.27 15.49 -66.66
N LYS A 9 25.79 16.02 -67.77
CA LYS A 9 25.15 16.13 -69.09
C LYS A 9 25.42 14.87 -69.93
N GLY A 10 24.50 14.58 -70.84
CA GLY A 10 24.60 13.58 -71.91
C GLY A 10 23.33 12.71 -71.90
N GLY A 11 22.44 12.71 -72.88
CA GLY A 11 22.58 12.91 -74.31
C GLY A 11 22.05 11.65 -74.99
N GLY A 12 20.88 11.73 -75.64
CA GLY A 12 20.42 10.70 -76.59
C GLY A 12 19.33 9.74 -76.11
N SER A 13 18.12 10.00 -76.61
CA SER A 13 17.14 8.99 -77.05
C SER A 13 16.53 8.06 -75.99
N ILE A 14 15.28 8.33 -75.61
CA ILE A 14 14.10 7.50 -75.91
C ILE A 14 12.87 8.31 -75.49
N SER A 15 12.42 9.17 -76.40
CA SER A 15 11.10 9.79 -76.38
C SER A 15 10.06 8.75 -76.81
N ARG A 16 9.62 7.92 -75.86
CA ARG A 16 8.36 7.15 -75.95
C ARG A 16 8.12 6.46 -74.61
N PHE A 17 7.57 7.19 -73.64
CA PHE A 17 6.65 6.73 -72.59
C PHE A 17 6.37 7.90 -71.62
N CYS A 18 5.87 9.01 -72.15
CA CYS A 18 5.36 10.11 -71.34
C CYS A 18 3.83 10.04 -71.31
N SER A 19 3.30 9.00 -70.65
CA SER A 19 1.89 8.91 -70.26
C SER A 19 1.71 7.75 -69.29
N SER A 20 1.80 8.05 -67.98
CA SER A 20 1.32 7.25 -66.83
C SER A 20 2.38 6.92 -65.77
N THR A 21 2.92 7.94 -65.10
CA THR A 21 3.43 7.84 -63.72
C THR A 21 3.45 9.23 -63.10
N ARG A 22 2.28 9.73 -62.73
CA ARG A 22 2.14 10.81 -61.75
C ARG A 22 1.44 10.21 -60.53
N SER A 23 2.18 9.40 -59.77
CA SER A 23 1.70 8.82 -58.52
C SER A 23 2.67 9.18 -57.40
N SER A 24 2.15 10.03 -56.52
CA SER A 24 2.50 10.16 -55.10
C SER A 24 3.92 10.57 -54.75
N GLU A 25 4.15 11.88 -54.74
CA GLU A 25 4.90 12.52 -53.65
C GLU A 25 4.29 12.09 -52.29
N PRO A 26 5.09 11.96 -51.21
CA PRO A 26 4.54 11.72 -49.89
C PRO A 26 3.70 12.93 -49.49
N SER A 27 2.38 12.78 -49.57
CA SER A 27 1.40 13.76 -49.11
C SER A 27 1.81 14.29 -47.73
N CYS A 28 2.16 15.57 -47.67
CA CYS A 28 2.16 16.35 -46.44
C CYS A 28 0.83 16.07 -45.73
N LYS A 29 0.86 15.31 -44.63
CA LYS A 29 -0.32 15.10 -43.78
C LYS A 29 -0.90 16.47 -43.43
N GLU A 30 -2.08 16.76 -43.96
CA GLU A 30 -2.86 17.93 -43.58
C GLU A 30 -2.93 18.01 -42.05
N PRO A 31 -2.70 19.19 -41.44
CA PRO A 31 -2.81 19.34 -40.00
C PRO A 31 -4.26 19.04 -39.60
N ALA A 32 -4.47 17.94 -38.86
CA ALA A 32 -5.78 17.50 -38.40
C ALA A 32 -6.59 18.69 -37.84
N THR A 33 -7.82 18.86 -38.31
CA THR A 33 -8.73 19.93 -37.88
C THR A 33 -8.94 19.86 -36.37
N LYS A 34 -9.21 21.00 -35.72
CA LYS A 34 -9.42 21.07 -34.25
C LYS A 34 -10.46 20.05 -33.77
N GLU A 35 -11.48 19.80 -34.59
CA GLU A 35 -12.55 18.84 -34.33
C GLU A 35 -12.06 17.38 -34.43
N GLN A 36 -11.24 17.04 -35.44
CA GLN A 36 -10.60 15.72 -35.54
C GLN A 36 -9.62 15.47 -34.39
N ARG A 37 -8.90 16.49 -33.91
CA ARG A 37 -8.04 16.39 -32.71
C ARG A 37 -8.87 16.14 -31.46
N ALA A 38 -9.97 16.87 -31.27
CA ALA A 38 -10.87 16.70 -30.13
C ALA A 38 -11.56 15.33 -30.13
N GLU A 39 -11.96 14.82 -31.29
CA GLU A 39 -12.59 13.50 -31.40
C GLU A 39 -11.60 12.36 -31.13
N ARG A 40 -10.34 12.50 -31.61
CA ARG A 40 -9.25 11.56 -31.32
C ARG A 40 -8.88 11.58 -29.84
N GLN A 41 -8.88 12.74 -29.21
CA GLN A 41 -8.71 12.88 -27.75
C GLN A 41 -9.85 12.21 -26.99
N ARG A 42 -11.12 12.42 -27.35
CA ARG A 42 -12.27 11.75 -26.70
C ARG A 42 -12.23 10.23 -26.83
N LYS A 43 -11.85 9.69 -28.01
CA LYS A 43 -11.69 8.25 -28.21
C LYS A 43 -10.56 7.68 -27.35
N THR A 44 -9.43 8.39 -27.27
CA THR A 44 -8.30 8.02 -26.42
C THR A 44 -8.69 8.05 -24.94
N TYR A 45 -9.39 9.10 -24.48
CA TYR A 45 -9.87 9.23 -23.10
C TYR A 45 -10.84 8.11 -22.72
N LYS A 46 -11.80 7.78 -23.59
CA LYS A 46 -12.71 6.63 -23.40
C LYS A 46 -11.95 5.29 -23.33
N TYR A 47 -10.91 5.11 -24.14
CA TYR A 47 -10.11 3.90 -24.16
C TYR A 47 -9.26 3.75 -22.90
N VAL A 48 -8.59 4.82 -22.49
CA VAL A 48 -7.82 4.89 -21.24
C VAL A 48 -8.74 4.69 -20.03
N SER A 49 -9.89 5.34 -19.99
CA SER A 49 -10.90 5.16 -18.93
C SER A 49 -11.39 3.71 -18.84
N ARG A 50 -11.63 3.04 -19.97
CA ARG A 50 -12.01 1.61 -19.99
C ARG A 50 -10.90 0.71 -19.46
N ILE A 51 -9.65 0.93 -19.84
CA ILE A 51 -8.50 0.18 -19.30
C ILE A 51 -8.33 0.43 -17.80
N GLN A 52 -8.56 1.66 -17.35
CA GLN A 52 -8.52 2.03 -15.94
C GLN A 52 -9.60 1.29 -15.14
N CYS A 53 -10.82 1.20 -15.67
CA CYS A 53 -11.88 0.42 -15.05
C CYS A 53 -11.51 -1.08 -14.91
N VAL A 54 -10.82 -1.68 -15.89
CA VAL A 54 -10.44 -3.12 -15.80
C VAL A 54 -9.50 -3.34 -14.60
N LYS A 55 -8.54 -2.44 -14.41
CA LYS A 55 -7.61 -2.47 -13.28
C LYS A 55 -8.31 -2.20 -11.95
N ILE A 56 -9.26 -1.27 -11.93
CA ILE A 56 -10.10 -1.01 -10.76
C ILE A 56 -10.89 -2.26 -10.36
N HIS A 57 -11.52 -2.94 -11.32
CA HIS A 57 -12.22 -4.20 -11.07
C HIS A 57 -11.29 -5.31 -10.59
N LEU A 58 -10.07 -5.41 -11.12
CA LEU A 58 -9.04 -6.33 -10.64
C LEU A 58 -8.68 -6.07 -9.18
N LEU A 59 -8.39 -4.81 -8.82
CA LEU A 59 -8.04 -4.43 -7.45
C LEU A 59 -9.22 -4.63 -6.49
N TRP A 60 -10.43 -4.26 -6.91
CA TRP A 60 -11.62 -4.45 -6.09
C TRP A 60 -11.91 -5.93 -5.85
N SER A 61 -11.82 -6.76 -6.89
CA SER A 61 -12.00 -8.21 -6.76
C SER A 61 -10.90 -8.83 -5.89
N TRP A 62 -9.65 -8.37 -6.05
CA TRP A 62 -8.53 -8.81 -5.23
C TRP A 62 -8.76 -8.54 -3.74
N MET A 63 -9.16 -7.32 -3.39
CA MET A 63 -9.29 -6.88 -2.01
C MET A 63 -10.58 -7.34 -1.34
N SER A 64 -11.68 -7.47 -2.09
CA SER A 64 -12.94 -8.03 -1.59
C SER A 64 -12.87 -9.54 -1.35
N SER A 65 -11.93 -10.22 -2.02
CA SER A 65 -11.71 -11.67 -1.88
C SER A 65 -10.75 -12.04 -0.76
N SER A 66 -10.04 -11.07 -0.16
CA SER A 66 -9.11 -11.29 0.96
C SER A 66 -9.77 -11.90 2.21
N PRO A 67 -10.96 -11.47 2.68
CA PRO A 67 -11.65 -12.12 3.80
C PRO A 67 -12.06 -13.55 3.47
N ILE A 68 -12.53 -13.79 2.24
CA ILE A 68 -12.89 -15.13 1.76
C ILE A 68 -11.66 -16.02 1.80
N SER A 69 -10.51 -15.52 1.32
CA SER A 69 -9.23 -16.20 1.40
C SER A 69 -8.82 -16.49 2.85
N SER A 70 -9.00 -15.53 3.75
CA SER A 70 -8.69 -15.67 5.17
C SER A 70 -9.50 -16.80 5.84
N ILE A 71 -10.80 -16.86 5.57
CA ILE A 71 -11.69 -17.93 6.07
C ILE A 71 -11.26 -19.29 5.49
N LEU A 72 -10.98 -19.35 4.19
CA LEU A 72 -10.51 -20.56 3.51
C LEU A 72 -9.19 -21.07 4.09
N VAL A 73 -8.22 -20.17 4.34
CA VAL A 73 -6.93 -20.53 4.94
C VAL A 73 -7.09 -21.06 6.36
N ASN A 74 -8.01 -20.47 7.14
CA ASN A 74 -8.28 -20.92 8.50
C ASN A 74 -8.98 -22.29 8.54
N LYS A 75 -9.82 -22.62 7.53
CA LYS A 75 -10.57 -23.89 7.47
C LYS A 75 -9.81 -25.03 6.78
N TYR A 76 -9.17 -24.75 5.65
CA TYR A 76 -8.54 -25.76 4.77
C TYR A 76 -7.01 -25.71 4.77
N GLY A 77 -6.39 -24.75 5.46
CA GLY A 77 -4.95 -24.54 5.47
C GLY A 77 -4.45 -23.74 4.26
N SER A 78 -3.19 -23.27 4.33
CA SER A 78 -2.65 -22.33 3.34
C SER A 78 -2.29 -22.96 1.98
N ARG A 79 -1.84 -24.22 1.95
CA ARG A 79 -1.38 -24.91 0.73
C ARG A 79 -2.45 -25.07 -0.36
N PRO A 80 -3.64 -25.65 -0.08
CA PRO A 80 -4.66 -25.83 -1.12
C PRO A 80 -5.21 -24.50 -1.64
N VAL A 81 -5.29 -23.48 -0.79
CA VAL A 81 -5.76 -22.14 -1.18
C VAL A 81 -4.81 -21.50 -2.20
N VAL A 82 -3.49 -21.60 -1.99
CA VAL A 82 -2.50 -21.09 -2.95
C VAL A 82 -2.56 -21.85 -4.27
N MET A 83 -2.68 -23.18 -4.24
CA MET A 83 -2.81 -24.00 -5.47
C MET A 83 -4.06 -23.63 -6.27
N LEU A 84 -5.21 -23.47 -5.59
CA LEU A 84 -6.46 -23.04 -6.22
C LEU A 84 -6.33 -21.64 -6.80
N GLY A 85 -5.71 -20.70 -6.08
CA GLY A 85 -5.46 -19.34 -6.54
C GLY A 85 -4.58 -19.30 -7.79
N GLY A 86 -3.50 -20.08 -7.81
CA GLY A 86 -2.61 -20.20 -8.97
C GLY A 86 -3.34 -20.74 -10.21
N LEU A 87 -4.16 -21.79 -10.04
CA LEU A 87 -4.96 -22.33 -11.13
C LEU A 87 -5.99 -21.32 -11.64
N LEU A 88 -6.65 -20.57 -10.75
CA LEU A 88 -7.56 -19.49 -11.13
C LEU A 88 -6.85 -18.40 -11.94
N CYS A 89 -5.66 -17.97 -11.51
CA CYS A 89 -4.86 -16.98 -12.25
C CYS A 89 -4.48 -17.49 -13.65
N CYS A 90 -4.05 -18.75 -13.76
CA CYS A 90 -3.73 -19.36 -15.04
C CYS A 90 -4.95 -19.39 -15.97
N VAL A 91 -6.10 -19.85 -15.49
CA VAL A 91 -7.35 -19.87 -16.26
C VAL A 91 -7.77 -18.45 -16.66
N GLY A 92 -7.68 -17.49 -15.75
CA GLY A 92 -8.02 -16.08 -16.03
C GLY A 92 -7.13 -15.48 -17.12
N LEU A 93 -5.81 -15.73 -17.09
CA LEU A 93 -4.88 -15.22 -18.10
C LEU A 93 -5.02 -15.94 -19.45
N VAL A 94 -5.20 -17.26 -19.45
CA VAL A 94 -5.44 -18.02 -20.68
C VAL A 94 -6.76 -17.58 -21.32
N ALA A 95 -7.84 -17.46 -20.55
CA ALA A 95 -9.12 -16.96 -21.05
C ALA A 95 -9.02 -15.51 -21.57
N ALA A 96 -8.23 -14.66 -20.90
CA ALA A 96 -7.97 -13.29 -21.37
C ALA A 96 -7.25 -13.27 -22.74
N SER A 97 -6.40 -14.25 -23.03
CA SER A 97 -5.70 -14.33 -24.33
C SER A 97 -6.63 -14.55 -25.52
N PHE A 98 -7.81 -15.14 -25.29
CA PHE A 98 -8.85 -15.35 -26.31
C PHE A 98 -9.93 -14.26 -26.30
N SER A 99 -9.84 -13.30 -25.38
CA SER A 99 -10.86 -12.27 -25.24
C SER A 99 -10.76 -11.22 -26.34
N THR A 100 -11.90 -10.93 -26.99
CA THR A 100 -12.00 -9.93 -28.06
C THR A 100 -12.84 -8.72 -27.65
N SER A 101 -13.55 -8.85 -26.52
CA SER A 101 -14.37 -7.80 -25.94
C SER A 101 -13.79 -7.28 -24.61
N VAL A 102 -14.00 -5.98 -24.35
CA VAL A 102 -13.63 -5.36 -23.07
C VAL A 102 -14.42 -5.99 -21.90
N ILE A 103 -15.65 -6.46 -22.15
CA ILE A 103 -16.48 -7.13 -21.14
C ILE A 103 -15.86 -8.45 -20.70
N GLU A 104 -15.34 -9.23 -21.64
CA GLU A 104 -14.63 -10.48 -21.35
C GLU A 104 -13.35 -10.23 -20.54
N LEU A 105 -12.62 -9.14 -20.82
CA LEU A 105 -11.45 -8.74 -20.02
C LEU A 105 -11.80 -8.34 -18.58
N TYR A 106 -12.94 -7.69 -18.34
CA TYR A 106 -13.40 -7.40 -16.98
C TYR A 106 -13.65 -8.68 -16.18
N VAL A 107 -14.23 -9.71 -16.80
CA VAL A 107 -14.53 -10.98 -16.13
C VAL A 107 -13.26 -11.80 -15.91
N THR A 108 -12.44 -11.94 -16.95
CA THR A 108 -11.24 -12.80 -16.92
C THR A 108 -10.11 -12.19 -16.11
N VAL A 109 -9.60 -11.03 -16.53
CA VAL A 109 -8.50 -10.35 -15.82
C VAL A 109 -9.01 -9.74 -14.52
N GLY A 110 -10.14 -9.03 -14.56
CA GLY A 110 -10.68 -8.35 -13.38
C GLY A 110 -11.11 -9.31 -12.28
N PHE A 111 -12.19 -10.05 -12.50
CA PHE A 111 -12.79 -10.87 -11.45
C PHE A 111 -12.00 -12.15 -11.16
N ILE A 112 -11.78 -13.00 -12.17
CA ILE A 112 -11.08 -14.28 -12.00
C ILE A 112 -9.61 -14.06 -11.61
N GLY A 113 -8.92 -13.17 -12.33
CA GLY A 113 -7.54 -12.80 -12.01
C GLY A 113 -7.40 -12.18 -10.61
N GLY A 114 -8.30 -11.25 -10.23
CA GLY A 114 -8.32 -10.65 -8.90
C GLY A 114 -8.54 -11.67 -7.77
N LEU A 115 -9.51 -12.57 -7.92
CA LEU A 115 -9.77 -13.68 -6.98
C LEU A 115 -8.53 -14.58 -6.81
N GLY A 116 -7.92 -14.99 -7.93
CA GLY A 116 -6.71 -15.82 -7.91
C GLY A 116 -5.54 -15.12 -7.20
N LEU A 117 -5.35 -13.82 -7.46
CA LEU A 117 -4.32 -13.01 -6.77
C LEU A 117 -4.58 -12.89 -5.26
N ALA A 118 -5.85 -12.84 -4.83
CA ALA A 118 -6.21 -12.78 -3.41
C ALA A 118 -5.80 -14.07 -2.69
N PHE A 119 -6.08 -15.21 -3.34
CA PHE A 119 -5.77 -16.54 -2.83
C PHE A 119 -4.27 -16.85 -2.86
N ASN A 120 -3.47 -16.06 -3.55
CA ASN A 120 -2.01 -16.14 -3.49
C ASN A 120 -1.40 -15.21 -2.43
N LEU A 121 -1.82 -13.94 -2.40
CA LEU A 121 -1.20 -12.94 -1.52
C LEU A 121 -1.54 -13.19 -0.04
N GLN A 122 -2.82 -13.46 0.28
CA GLN A 122 -3.27 -13.57 1.66
C GLN A 122 -2.63 -14.75 2.41
N PRO A 123 -2.58 -15.99 1.86
CA PRO A 123 -1.94 -17.09 2.57
C PRO A 123 -0.42 -16.91 2.69
N ALA A 124 0.24 -16.28 1.70
CA ALA A 124 1.67 -16.00 1.75
C ALA A 124 2.04 -15.12 2.95
N LEU A 125 1.28 -14.03 3.17
CA LEU A 125 1.48 -13.15 4.33
C LEU A 125 1.22 -13.88 5.66
N THR A 126 0.18 -14.72 5.71
CA THR A 126 -0.15 -15.52 6.92
C THR A 126 0.94 -16.55 7.24
N ILE A 127 1.54 -17.19 6.23
CA ILE A 127 2.65 -18.14 6.41
C ILE A 127 3.87 -17.42 6.97
N ILE A 128 4.26 -16.27 6.40
CA ILE A 128 5.42 -15.49 6.86
C ILE A 128 5.25 -15.09 8.33
N GLY A 129 4.06 -14.61 8.68
CA GLY A 129 3.73 -14.23 10.06
C GLY A 129 3.78 -15.37 11.08
N LYS A 130 3.49 -16.61 10.64
CA LYS A 130 3.54 -17.81 11.49
C LYS A 130 4.94 -18.42 11.60
N TYR A 131 5.73 -18.39 10.54
CA TYR A 131 7.04 -19.07 10.49
C TYR A 131 8.19 -18.22 11.01
N PHE A 132 8.21 -16.94 10.66
CA PHE A 132 9.27 -16.04 11.09
C PHE A 132 8.75 -15.22 12.25
N TYR A 133 9.38 -15.33 13.42
CA TYR A 133 9.04 -14.49 14.57
C TYR A 133 10.12 -13.44 14.88
N LYS A 134 11.40 -13.84 14.75
CA LYS A 134 12.56 -13.00 15.10
C LYS A 134 13.02 -12.05 13.99
N LYS A 135 12.73 -12.35 12.72
CA LYS A 135 13.13 -11.57 11.53
C LYS A 135 11.94 -11.23 10.61
N ARG A 136 10.74 -11.09 11.19
CA ARG A 136 9.49 -10.78 10.46
C ARG A 136 9.59 -9.58 9.50
N PRO A 137 10.09 -8.39 9.91
CA PRO A 137 10.05 -7.22 9.05
C PRO A 137 10.93 -7.40 7.80
N MET A 138 12.02 -8.16 7.93
CA MET A 138 12.88 -8.51 6.79
C MET A 138 12.19 -9.50 5.84
N ALA A 139 11.52 -10.53 6.38
CA ALA A 139 10.80 -11.51 5.57
C ALA A 139 9.64 -10.85 4.82
N ASN A 140 8.88 -9.96 5.49
CA ASN A 140 7.84 -9.16 4.87
C ASN A 140 8.41 -8.21 3.81
N GLY A 141 9.48 -7.47 4.11
CA GLY A 141 10.14 -6.59 3.13
C GLY A 141 10.63 -7.34 1.88
N LEU A 142 11.22 -8.53 2.05
CA LEU A 142 11.70 -9.35 0.93
C LEU A 142 10.56 -9.97 0.12
N ALA A 143 9.54 -10.53 0.78
CA ALA A 143 8.38 -11.10 0.11
C ALA A 143 7.61 -10.02 -0.67
N MET A 144 7.53 -8.81 -0.11
CA MET A 144 6.89 -7.70 -0.78
C MET A 144 7.75 -7.12 -1.89
N ALA A 145 9.08 -7.20 -1.86
CA ALA A 145 9.94 -6.68 -2.93
C ALA A 145 9.57 -7.22 -4.34
N GLY A 146 9.15 -8.48 -4.43
CA GLY A 146 8.66 -9.08 -5.68
C GLY A 146 7.18 -8.86 -5.98
N SER A 147 6.43 -8.22 -5.09
CA SER A 147 4.97 -8.08 -5.21
C SER A 147 4.57 -6.86 -6.04
N PRO A 148 3.50 -6.94 -6.84
CA PRO A 148 2.93 -5.80 -7.57
C PRO A 148 2.20 -4.81 -6.64
N VAL A 149 2.61 -4.66 -5.38
CA VAL A 149 2.02 -3.72 -4.41
C VAL A 149 2.11 -2.26 -4.88
N PHE A 150 3.00 -1.98 -5.84
CA PHE A 150 2.98 -0.78 -6.69
C PHE A 150 1.60 -0.38 -7.20
N LEU A 151 0.70 -1.35 -7.41
CA LEU A 151 -0.66 -1.11 -7.89
C LEU A 151 -1.58 -0.43 -6.85
N ARG A 152 -1.18 -0.33 -5.58
CA ARG A 152 -1.99 0.24 -4.49
C ARG A 152 -1.99 1.77 -4.47
N PHE A 153 -0.88 2.42 -4.83
CA PHE A 153 -0.74 3.89 -4.89
C PHE A 153 -0.82 4.40 -6.32
N PHE A 154 -1.88 3.94 -6.97
CA PHE A 154 -2.08 4.00 -8.40
C PHE A 154 -2.21 5.44 -8.93
N ALA A 155 -2.84 6.35 -8.17
CA ALA A 155 -3.07 7.71 -8.62
C ALA A 155 -1.75 8.51 -8.85
N PRO A 156 -0.88 8.74 -7.85
CA PRO A 156 0.34 9.51 -8.07
C PRO A 156 1.28 8.88 -9.10
N VAL A 157 1.42 7.55 -9.09
CA VAL A 157 2.30 6.83 -10.01
C VAL A 157 1.81 6.95 -11.46
N ILE A 158 0.50 6.89 -11.70
CA ILE A 158 -0.05 7.03 -13.06
C ILE A 158 0.01 8.45 -13.54
N PHE A 159 -0.33 9.41 -12.69
CA PHE A 159 -0.35 10.82 -13.08
C PHE A 159 1.07 11.38 -13.20
N LEU A 160 2.11 10.66 -12.77
CA LEU A 160 3.50 11.08 -12.93
C LEU A 160 3.95 11.16 -14.39
N ALA A 161 3.63 10.16 -15.22
CA ALA A 161 4.02 10.19 -16.63
C ALA A 161 3.27 11.28 -17.44
N PRO A 162 1.94 11.46 -17.31
CA PRO A 162 1.21 12.62 -17.83
C PRO A 162 1.73 13.96 -17.31
N TYR A 163 2.11 14.04 -16.02
CA TYR A 163 2.66 15.26 -15.44
C TYR A 163 4.01 15.64 -16.07
N ALA A 164 4.91 14.67 -16.24
CA ALA A 164 6.18 14.90 -16.92
C ALA A 164 5.95 15.35 -18.39
N LYS A 165 4.98 14.73 -19.07
CA LYS A 165 4.61 15.10 -20.45
C LYS A 165 4.02 16.51 -20.55
N ASP A 166 3.20 16.90 -19.58
CA ASP A 166 2.62 18.26 -19.49
C ASP A 166 3.70 19.33 -19.31
N LYS A 167 4.80 18.98 -18.61
CA LYS A 167 6.01 19.81 -18.50
C LYS A 167 6.92 19.79 -19.74
N GLY A 168 6.53 19.10 -20.81
CA GLY A 168 7.28 19.06 -22.07
C GLY A 168 8.38 18.00 -22.14
N ILE A 169 8.42 17.06 -21.19
CA ILE A 169 9.37 15.94 -21.20
C ILE A 169 8.88 14.87 -22.16
N ASP A 170 9.81 14.20 -22.85
CA ASP A 170 9.46 13.15 -23.79
C ASP A 170 8.86 11.91 -23.09
N GLU A 171 8.05 11.16 -23.84
CA GLU A 171 7.30 10.01 -23.32
C GLU A 171 8.20 8.85 -22.85
N TYR A 172 9.38 8.70 -23.45
CA TYR A 172 10.34 7.66 -23.10
C TYR A 172 11.04 7.99 -21.78
N SER A 173 11.47 9.24 -21.60
CA SER A 173 12.04 9.75 -20.34
C SER A 173 11.01 9.74 -19.20
N ALA A 174 9.74 10.02 -19.49
CA ALA A 174 8.66 9.90 -18.51
C ALA A 174 8.44 8.45 -18.05
N ALA A 175 8.51 7.48 -18.98
CA ALA A 175 8.47 6.06 -18.63
C ALA A 175 9.70 5.64 -17.80
N PHE A 176 10.87 6.20 -18.09
CA PHE A 176 12.09 5.94 -17.31
C PHE A 176 11.97 6.40 -15.85
N LEU A 177 11.27 7.50 -15.55
CA LEU A 177 11.00 7.93 -14.16
C LEU A 177 10.28 6.85 -13.34
N LEU A 178 9.32 6.15 -13.94
CA LEU A 178 8.62 5.04 -13.31
C LEU A 178 9.56 3.87 -13.05
N SER A 179 10.47 3.59 -13.98
CA SER A 179 11.50 2.55 -13.81
C SER A 179 12.48 2.90 -12.67
N VAL A 180 12.93 4.16 -12.58
CA VAL A 180 13.79 4.64 -11.48
C VAL A 180 13.09 4.49 -10.13
N MET A 181 11.83 4.91 -10.03
CA MET A 181 11.04 4.75 -8.81
C MET A 181 10.91 3.28 -8.38
N ALA A 182 10.60 2.39 -9.33
CA ALA A 182 10.47 0.96 -9.06
C ALA A 182 11.80 0.33 -8.63
N PHE A 183 12.90 0.74 -9.26
CA PHE A 183 14.24 0.29 -8.90
C PHE A 183 14.59 0.71 -7.47
N VAL A 184 14.36 1.97 -7.10
CA VAL A 184 14.62 2.46 -5.74
C VAL A 184 13.75 1.76 -4.71
N ASP A 185 12.45 1.60 -4.98
CA ASP A 185 11.53 0.87 -4.11
C ASP A 185 12.00 -0.57 -3.86
N MET A 186 12.50 -1.27 -4.89
CA MET A 186 13.01 -2.64 -4.78
C MET A 186 14.11 -2.76 -3.71
N PHE A 187 15.01 -1.78 -3.62
CA PHE A 187 16.06 -1.75 -2.59
C PHE A 187 15.58 -1.15 -1.26
N ALA A 188 14.65 -0.21 -1.30
CA ALA A 188 14.09 0.42 -0.11
C ALA A 188 13.39 -0.62 0.79
N ARG A 189 12.67 -1.59 0.21
CA ARG A 189 11.88 -2.57 0.98
C ARG A 189 12.74 -3.45 1.92
N PRO A 190 13.78 -4.17 1.44
CA PRO A 190 14.68 -4.91 2.32
C PRO A 190 15.44 -4.01 3.30
N ALA A 191 15.90 -2.83 2.85
CA ALA A 191 16.65 -1.90 3.69
C ALA A 191 15.82 -1.42 4.89
N VAL A 192 14.58 -0.99 4.64
CA VAL A 192 13.65 -0.54 5.67
C VAL A 192 13.20 -1.70 6.55
N GLY A 193 12.97 -2.89 5.98
CA GLY A 193 12.71 -4.10 6.74
C GLY A 193 13.85 -4.48 7.69
N PHE A 194 15.10 -4.27 7.28
CA PHE A 194 16.27 -4.46 8.15
C PHE A 194 16.30 -3.42 9.27
N ILE A 195 16.10 -2.14 8.95
CA ILE A 195 16.03 -1.04 9.93
C ILE A 195 14.92 -1.29 10.96
N ALA A 196 13.73 -1.71 10.51
CA ALA A 196 12.59 -2.02 11.37
C ALA A 196 12.83 -3.20 12.32
N ASN A 197 13.80 -4.08 12.00
CA ASN A 197 14.16 -5.22 12.84
C ASN A 197 15.21 -4.89 13.90
N THR A 198 15.78 -3.68 13.90
CA THR A 198 16.74 -3.25 14.92
C THR A 198 16.09 -3.12 16.31
N LYS A 199 16.86 -3.38 17.37
CA LYS A 199 16.36 -3.36 18.76
C LYS A 199 15.78 -2.01 19.19
N LEU A 200 16.20 -0.92 18.54
CA LEU A 200 15.73 0.44 18.83
C LEU A 200 14.39 0.74 18.16
N VAL A 201 14.26 0.34 16.89
CA VAL A 201 13.07 0.66 16.08
C VAL A 201 11.93 -0.32 16.39
N ARG A 202 12.25 -1.59 16.67
CA ARG A 202 11.23 -2.65 16.82
C ARG A 202 10.16 -2.35 17.89
N PRO A 203 10.49 -1.91 19.12
CA PRO A 203 9.48 -1.58 20.14
C PRO A 203 8.64 -0.34 19.79
N ARG A 204 9.10 0.46 18.82
CA ARG A 204 8.53 1.74 18.40
C ARG A 204 8.14 1.71 16.91
N ILE A 205 7.87 0.52 16.37
CA ILE A 205 7.66 0.32 14.93
C ILE A 205 6.47 1.12 14.38
N GLN A 206 5.44 1.32 15.20
CA GLN A 206 4.27 2.13 14.82
C GLN A 206 4.63 3.61 14.61
N TYR A 207 5.56 4.17 15.39
CA TYR A 207 6.06 5.52 15.13
C TYR A 207 6.86 5.58 13.83
N PHE A 208 7.71 4.58 13.59
CA PHE A 208 8.47 4.49 12.36
C PHE A 208 7.56 4.42 11.12
N PHE A 209 6.44 3.70 11.22
CA PHE A 209 5.38 3.70 10.20
C PHE A 209 4.77 5.10 9.98
N SER A 210 4.40 5.81 11.06
CA SER A 210 3.88 7.18 10.95
C SER A 210 4.88 8.14 10.30
N PHE A 211 6.17 8.06 10.66
CA PHE A 211 7.22 8.85 10.03
C PHE A 211 7.41 8.53 8.55
N ALA A 212 7.32 7.26 8.15
CA ALA A 212 7.41 6.85 6.74
C ALA A 212 6.24 7.41 5.89
N ILE A 213 5.01 7.41 6.44
CA ILE A 213 3.85 8.02 5.77
C ILE A 213 4.01 9.54 5.70
N MET A 214 4.48 10.17 6.78
CA MET A 214 4.71 11.62 6.81
C MET A 214 5.75 12.05 5.78
N PHE A 215 6.87 11.34 5.69
CA PHE A 215 7.88 11.53 4.66
C PHE A 215 7.28 11.42 3.26
N THR A 216 6.46 10.40 3.01
CA THR A 216 5.77 10.22 1.73
C THR A 216 4.82 11.37 1.42
N GLY A 217 4.06 11.87 2.40
CA GLY A 217 3.17 13.03 2.22
C GLY A 217 3.92 14.31 1.89
N VAL A 218 5.05 14.57 2.56
CA VAL A 218 5.94 15.70 2.27
C VAL A 218 6.51 15.59 0.85
N CYS A 219 6.95 14.41 0.40
CA CYS A 219 7.41 14.22 -0.98
C CYS A 219 6.33 14.59 -2.02
N HIS A 220 5.06 14.27 -1.78
CA HIS A 220 3.96 14.67 -2.67
C HIS A 220 3.71 16.18 -2.66
N LEU A 221 3.80 16.83 -1.50
CA LEU A 221 3.67 18.29 -1.39
C LEU A 221 4.81 19.04 -2.10
N LEU A 222 6.00 18.44 -2.18
CA LEU A 222 7.16 19.01 -2.87
C LEU A 222 7.19 18.73 -4.38
N CYS A 223 6.40 17.78 -4.88
CA CYS A 223 6.32 17.42 -6.29
C CYS A 223 6.02 18.60 -7.24
N PRO A 224 5.06 19.52 -6.93
CA PRO A 224 4.75 20.67 -7.79
C PRO A 224 5.92 21.64 -8.03
N LEU A 225 6.95 21.60 -7.17
CA LEU A 225 8.15 22.42 -7.29
C LEU A 225 9.16 21.84 -8.30
N ALA A 226 8.99 20.57 -8.70
CA ALA A 226 9.85 19.92 -9.68
C ALA A 226 9.39 20.26 -11.11
N GLU A 227 10.08 21.21 -11.75
CA GLU A 227 9.77 21.63 -13.13
C GLU A 227 10.74 21.05 -14.16
N ASP A 228 11.90 20.57 -13.71
CA ASP A 228 12.95 20.01 -14.55
C ASP A 228 12.95 18.47 -14.51
N TYR A 229 13.49 17.85 -15.56
CA TYR A 229 13.66 16.39 -15.57
C TYR A 229 14.48 15.89 -14.38
N ILE A 230 15.57 16.60 -14.04
CA ILE A 230 16.44 16.23 -12.91
C ILE A 230 15.71 16.32 -11.57
N SER A 231 14.90 17.36 -11.36
CA SER A 231 14.11 17.48 -10.13
C SER A 231 13.01 16.41 -10.05
N LEU A 232 12.43 15.99 -11.18
CA LEU A 232 11.52 14.85 -11.26
C LEU A 232 12.21 13.50 -10.98
N VAL A 233 13.47 13.32 -11.40
CA VAL A 233 14.27 12.14 -11.05
C VAL A 233 14.50 12.10 -9.54
N PHE A 234 14.89 13.22 -8.91
CA PHE A 234 15.01 13.28 -7.45
C PHE A 234 13.69 12.97 -6.75
N TYR A 235 12.58 13.52 -7.23
CA TYR A 235 11.25 13.19 -6.73
C TYR A 235 10.97 11.68 -6.84
N ALA A 236 11.24 11.05 -7.99
CA ALA A 236 11.02 9.62 -8.21
C ALA A 236 11.84 8.75 -7.23
N ILE A 237 13.07 9.16 -6.91
CA ILE A 237 13.92 8.47 -5.92
C ILE A 237 13.33 8.60 -4.51
N PHE A 238 13.02 9.81 -4.05
CA PHE A 238 12.49 10.01 -2.70
C PHE A 238 11.10 9.40 -2.54
N PHE A 239 10.25 9.51 -3.56
CA PHE A 239 8.94 8.88 -3.54
C PHE A 239 9.05 7.34 -3.57
N GLY A 240 9.94 6.76 -4.37
CA GLY A 240 10.22 5.32 -4.36
C GLY A 240 10.70 4.82 -2.98
N LEU A 241 11.56 5.59 -2.31
CA LEU A 241 12.00 5.30 -0.94
C LEU A 241 10.83 5.33 0.06
N GLY A 242 10.00 6.38 0.01
CA GLY A 242 8.85 6.53 0.92
C GLY A 242 7.81 5.43 0.69
N PHE A 243 7.50 5.14 -0.57
CA PHE A 243 6.58 4.09 -0.97
C PHE A 243 7.06 2.69 -0.54
N GLY A 244 8.34 2.37 -0.75
CA GLY A 244 8.94 1.12 -0.29
C GLY A 244 8.97 0.99 1.23
N SER A 245 9.13 2.11 1.93
CA SER A 245 9.09 2.15 3.39
C SER A 245 7.69 1.84 3.93
N VAL A 246 6.67 2.55 3.44
CA VAL A 246 5.28 2.40 3.88
C VAL A 246 4.78 0.98 3.58
N SER A 247 5.03 0.47 2.37
CA SER A 247 4.57 -0.87 1.97
C SER A 247 5.18 -1.99 2.81
N SER A 248 6.47 -1.90 3.17
CA SER A 248 7.17 -2.91 3.98
C SER A 248 6.68 -2.95 5.43
N ILE A 249 6.45 -1.77 6.01
CA ILE A 249 6.11 -1.65 7.44
C ILE A 249 4.61 -1.88 7.68
N LEU A 250 3.74 -1.59 6.69
CA LEU A 250 2.27 -1.69 6.82
C LEU A 250 1.81 -3.01 7.46
N PHE A 251 2.18 -4.15 6.87
CA PHE A 251 1.74 -5.45 7.37
C PHE A 251 2.47 -5.87 8.66
N GLU A 252 3.70 -5.40 8.86
CA GLU A 252 4.43 -5.63 10.10
C GLU A 252 3.74 -4.91 11.27
N SER A 253 3.39 -3.63 11.11
CA SER A 253 2.66 -2.86 12.11
C SER A 253 1.28 -3.44 12.40
N LEU A 254 0.56 -3.91 11.37
CA LEU A 254 -0.73 -4.58 11.55
C LEU A 254 -0.59 -5.89 12.34
N MET A 255 0.43 -6.69 12.05
CA MET A 255 0.68 -7.94 12.76
C MET A 255 1.13 -7.73 14.20
N ASP A 256 1.92 -6.68 14.45
CA ASP A 256 2.37 -6.31 15.80
C ASP A 256 1.18 -5.82 16.66
N LEU A 257 0.23 -5.11 16.06
CA LEU A 257 -0.97 -4.61 16.75
C LEU A 257 -2.00 -5.71 17.03
N VAL A 258 -2.28 -6.58 16.05
CA VAL A 258 -3.37 -7.57 16.13
C VAL A 258 -2.89 -8.95 16.61
N GLY A 259 -1.60 -9.24 16.47
CA GLY A 259 -1.01 -10.54 16.74
C GLY A 259 -1.22 -11.54 15.60
N ALA A 260 -0.39 -12.59 15.58
CA ALA A 260 -0.32 -13.55 14.48
C ALA A 260 -1.61 -14.38 14.27
N GLN A 261 -2.39 -14.63 15.34
CA GLN A 261 -3.60 -15.45 15.27
C GLN A 261 -4.75 -14.74 14.54
N ARG A 262 -4.94 -13.44 14.82
CA ARG A 262 -6.01 -12.63 14.23
C ARG A 262 -5.58 -11.87 12.97
N PHE A 263 -4.30 -11.97 12.60
CA PHE A 263 -3.70 -11.27 11.46
C PHE A 263 -4.45 -11.49 10.15
N SER A 264 -4.75 -12.75 9.80
CA SER A 264 -5.44 -13.08 8.54
C SER A 264 -6.82 -12.41 8.45
N SER A 265 -7.57 -12.35 9.55
CA SER A 265 -8.88 -11.68 9.59
C SER A 265 -8.75 -10.16 9.50
N ALA A 266 -7.76 -9.58 10.18
CA ALA A 266 -7.52 -8.15 10.17
C ALA A 266 -7.08 -7.65 8.79
N VAL A 267 -6.19 -8.37 8.10
CA VAL A 267 -5.79 -8.02 6.72
C VAL A 267 -7.01 -8.02 5.81
N GLY A 268 -7.86 -9.06 5.85
CA GLY A 268 -9.07 -9.11 5.02
C GLY A 268 -10.04 -7.95 5.28
N LEU A 269 -10.23 -7.57 6.55
CA LEU A 269 -11.10 -6.43 6.89
C LEU A 269 -10.51 -5.09 6.43
N VAL A 270 -9.21 -4.87 6.67
CA VAL A 270 -8.51 -3.66 6.24
C VAL A 270 -8.59 -3.51 4.72
N THR A 271 -8.40 -4.60 3.97
CA THR A 271 -8.43 -4.54 2.51
C THR A 271 -9.81 -4.21 1.96
N ILE A 272 -10.91 -4.64 2.60
CA ILE A 272 -12.26 -4.22 2.20
C ILE A 272 -12.42 -2.71 2.36
N VAL A 273 -12.02 -2.16 3.52
CA VAL A 273 -12.15 -0.72 3.80
C VAL A 273 -11.28 0.11 2.85
N GLU A 274 -10.10 -0.42 2.50
CA GLU A 274 -9.15 0.20 1.56
C GLU A 274 -9.69 0.28 0.13
N CYS A 275 -10.62 -0.59 -0.27
CA CYS A 275 -11.24 -0.55 -1.60
C CYS A 275 -11.88 0.81 -1.93
N CYS A 276 -12.57 1.42 -0.96
CA CYS A 276 -13.33 2.65 -1.21
C CYS A 276 -12.41 3.83 -1.58
N PRO A 277 -11.34 4.14 -0.81
CA PRO A 277 -10.35 5.14 -1.21
C PRO A 277 -9.64 4.85 -2.53
N VAL A 278 -9.27 3.59 -2.80
CA VAL A 278 -8.58 3.21 -4.05
C VAL A 278 -9.48 3.38 -5.27
N LEU A 279 -10.78 3.10 -5.14
CA LEU A 279 -11.78 3.28 -6.20
C LEU A 279 -12.07 4.76 -6.47
N LEU A 280 -12.27 5.56 -5.41
CA LEU A 280 -12.67 6.96 -5.51
C LEU A 280 -11.49 7.89 -5.80
N GLY A 281 -10.27 7.53 -5.39
CA GLY A 281 -9.08 8.36 -5.47
C GLY A 281 -8.73 8.82 -6.90
N PRO A 282 -8.50 7.91 -7.87
CA PRO A 282 -8.15 8.30 -9.24
C PRO A 282 -9.24 9.10 -9.97
N PRO A 283 -10.55 8.77 -9.88
CA PRO A 283 -11.61 9.61 -10.45
C PRO A 283 -11.71 11.00 -9.82
N LEU A 284 -11.59 11.12 -8.50
CA LEU A 284 -11.59 12.42 -7.81
C LEU A 284 -10.37 13.25 -8.20
N ALA A 285 -9.19 12.62 -8.28
CA ALA A 285 -7.96 13.26 -8.71
C ALA A 285 -8.04 13.70 -10.19
N GLY A 286 -8.58 12.85 -11.07
CA GLY A 286 -8.79 13.17 -12.49
C GLY A 286 -9.77 14.34 -12.65
N LYS A 287 -10.91 14.30 -11.94
CA LYS A 287 -11.89 15.40 -11.95
C LYS A 287 -11.27 16.72 -11.47
N LEU A 288 -10.43 16.68 -10.44
CA LEU A 288 -9.73 17.87 -9.94
C LEU A 288 -8.78 18.46 -10.99
N VAL A 289 -8.07 17.61 -11.74
CA VAL A 289 -7.21 18.05 -12.85
C VAL A 289 -8.05 18.58 -14.02
N ASP A 290 -9.17 17.94 -14.34
CA ASP A 290 -10.06 18.36 -15.42
C ASP A 290 -10.69 19.75 -15.16
N GLU A 291 -11.00 20.07 -13.89
CA GLU A 291 -11.56 21.37 -13.49
C GLU A 291 -10.49 22.47 -13.37
N THR A 292 -9.33 22.15 -12.78
CA THR A 292 -8.26 23.15 -12.55
C THR A 292 -7.33 23.36 -13.74
N GLY A 293 -7.26 22.38 -14.65
CA GLY A 293 -6.34 22.39 -15.79
C GLY A 293 -4.87 22.12 -15.44
N GLU A 294 -4.51 21.99 -14.16
CA GLU A 294 -3.13 21.82 -13.70
C GLU A 294 -2.98 20.62 -12.74
N TYR A 295 -2.01 19.75 -13.02
CA TYR A 295 -1.67 18.61 -12.15
C TYR A 295 -1.06 19.00 -10.80
N LYS A 296 -0.56 20.25 -10.66
CA LYS A 296 0.05 20.75 -9.42
C LYS A 296 -0.91 20.63 -8.23
N TYR A 297 -2.17 21.04 -8.41
CA TYR A 297 -3.19 21.00 -7.36
C TYR A 297 -3.55 19.57 -6.95
N MET A 298 -3.49 18.61 -7.87
CA MET A 298 -3.72 17.19 -7.59
C MET A 298 -2.65 16.61 -6.65
N TYR A 299 -1.37 16.92 -6.90
CA TYR A 299 -0.28 16.51 -6.00
C TYR A 299 -0.36 17.21 -4.63
N ILE A 300 -0.71 18.50 -4.60
CA ILE A 300 -0.89 19.23 -3.33
C ILE A 300 -2.03 18.61 -2.51
N ALA A 301 -3.19 18.35 -3.12
CA ALA A 301 -4.32 17.73 -2.43
C ALA A 301 -3.99 16.32 -1.92
N CYS A 302 -3.35 15.49 -2.76
CA CYS A 302 -2.92 14.15 -2.36
C CYS A 302 -1.90 14.19 -1.21
N GLY A 303 -0.89 15.04 -1.32
CA GLY A 303 0.14 15.23 -0.29
C GLY A 303 -0.44 15.75 1.03
N ALA A 304 -1.37 16.71 0.97
CA ALA A 304 -2.03 17.26 2.15
C ALA A 304 -2.85 16.20 2.89
N VAL A 305 -3.63 15.38 2.18
CA VAL A 305 -4.42 14.29 2.78
C VAL A 305 -3.51 13.26 3.46
N VAL A 306 -2.44 12.81 2.77
CA VAL A 306 -1.48 11.84 3.33
C VAL A 306 -0.74 12.43 4.52
N PHE A 307 -0.34 13.70 4.46
CA PHE A 307 0.33 14.39 5.55
C PHE A 307 -0.57 14.53 6.77
N LEU A 308 -1.82 14.99 6.60
CA LEU A 308 -2.79 15.08 7.69
C LEU A 308 -3.10 13.71 8.32
N ALA A 309 -3.26 12.67 7.50
CA ALA A 309 -3.42 11.29 7.99
C ALA A 309 -2.19 10.81 8.79
N SER A 310 -0.98 11.20 8.38
CA SER A 310 0.25 10.86 9.09
C SER A 310 0.36 11.55 10.46
N VAL A 311 -0.04 12.82 10.54
CA VAL A 311 -0.10 13.58 11.80
C VAL A 311 -1.13 12.95 12.73
N TRP A 312 -2.31 12.59 12.21
CA TRP A 312 -3.34 11.88 12.96
C TRP A 312 -2.82 10.56 13.53
N LEU A 313 -2.17 9.74 12.71
CA LEU A 313 -1.56 8.48 13.17
C LEU A 313 -0.47 8.70 14.20
N LEU A 314 0.35 9.74 14.06
CA LEU A 314 1.43 10.05 14.99
C LEU A 314 0.88 10.48 16.36
N ILE A 315 -0.18 11.29 16.38
CA ILE A 315 -0.89 11.68 17.61
C ILE A 315 -1.52 10.45 18.26
N GLY A 316 -2.26 9.64 17.49
CA GLY A 316 -2.89 8.41 17.97
C GLY A 316 -1.89 7.43 18.58
N ASN A 317 -0.76 7.20 17.90
CA ASN A 317 0.32 6.37 18.42
C ASN A 317 0.93 6.98 19.68
N THR A 318 1.10 8.31 19.75
CA THR A 318 1.61 8.98 20.95
C THR A 318 0.72 8.77 22.16
N ILE A 319 -0.60 8.88 21.99
CA ILE A 319 -1.58 8.62 23.04
C ILE A 319 -1.51 7.14 23.46
N ASN A 320 -1.51 6.22 22.48
CA ASN A 320 -1.48 4.78 22.73
C ASN A 320 -0.24 4.36 23.55
N TYR A 321 0.95 4.83 23.17
CA TYR A 321 2.17 4.51 23.91
C TYR A 321 2.23 5.16 25.30
N ARG A 322 1.61 6.33 25.49
CA ARG A 322 1.48 6.94 26.83
C ARG A 322 0.53 6.13 27.73
N LEU A 323 -0.58 5.63 27.18
CA LEU A 323 -1.51 4.76 27.90
C LEU A 323 -0.85 3.43 28.28
N LEU A 324 -0.18 2.76 27.34
CA LEU A 324 0.59 1.54 27.60
C LEU A 324 1.68 1.74 28.67
N ALA A 325 2.35 2.90 28.67
CA ALA A 325 3.34 3.22 29.69
C ALA A 325 2.69 3.43 31.07
N LYS A 326 1.48 3.99 31.12
CA LYS A 326 0.70 4.18 32.36
C LYS A 326 0.20 2.84 32.91
N GLU A 327 -0.30 1.95 32.07
CA GLU A 327 -0.75 0.60 32.45
C GLU A 327 0.41 -0.21 33.04
N LYS A 328 1.57 -0.23 32.39
CA LYS A 328 2.77 -0.93 32.91
C LYS A 328 3.25 -0.38 34.25
N LYS A 329 3.14 0.95 34.47
CA LYS A 329 3.46 1.55 35.77
C LYS A 329 2.46 1.13 36.84
N LEU A 330 1.18 1.05 36.50
CA LEU A 330 0.12 0.61 37.41
C LEU A 330 0.27 -0.87 37.78
N GLU A 331 0.60 -1.74 36.82
CA GLU A 331 0.88 -3.16 37.06
C GLU A 331 2.07 -3.34 38.01
N LYS A 332 3.18 -2.65 37.77
CA LYS A 332 4.34 -2.67 38.67
C LYS A 332 4.01 -2.19 40.08
N ALA A 333 3.23 -1.10 40.19
CA ALA A 333 2.79 -0.61 41.50
C ALA A 333 1.90 -1.62 42.24
N LYS A 334 1.05 -2.37 41.52
CA LYS A 334 0.23 -3.45 42.09
C LYS A 334 1.08 -4.64 42.53
N GLU A 335 2.07 -5.04 41.74
CA GLU A 335 3.01 -6.12 42.09
C GLU A 335 3.87 -5.74 43.32
N GLU A 336 4.36 -4.50 43.40
CA GLU A 336 5.11 -4.00 44.57
C GLU A 336 4.24 -3.94 45.83
N THR A 337 2.93 -3.67 45.69
CA THR A 337 1.99 -3.67 46.81
C THR A 337 1.66 -5.10 47.29
N ASN A 338 1.51 -6.05 46.36
CA ASN A 338 1.24 -7.46 46.70
C ASN A 338 2.46 -8.23 47.22
N ASN A 339 3.69 -7.82 46.87
CA ASN A 339 4.92 -8.48 47.31
C ASN A 339 5.49 -7.94 48.64
N LYS A 340 4.80 -7.00 49.31
CA LYS A 340 5.20 -6.51 50.62
C LYS A 340 4.78 -7.54 51.67
N PRO A 341 5.71 -8.14 52.45
CA PRO A 341 5.33 -9.07 53.49
C PRO A 341 4.56 -8.33 54.59
N GLU A 342 3.40 -8.88 54.93
CA GLU A 342 2.60 -8.46 56.08
C GLU A 342 3.37 -8.85 57.36
N SER A 343 4.32 -8.01 57.78
CA SER A 343 5.05 -8.18 59.03
C SER A 343 4.91 -6.94 59.91
N ARG A 344 3.99 -7.06 60.87
CA ARG A 344 4.04 -6.64 62.28
C ARG A 344 4.77 -5.34 62.61
N GLU A 345 4.02 -4.41 63.20
CA GLU A 345 4.43 -3.84 64.48
C GLU A 345 3.21 -3.57 65.37
N SER A 346 3.21 -4.32 66.47
CA SER A 346 2.37 -4.17 67.65
C SER A 346 3.06 -3.25 68.66
N GLU A 347 2.34 -2.18 69.06
CA GLU A 347 2.31 -1.53 70.39
C GLU A 347 3.57 -0.80 70.95
N PRO A 348 3.43 0.22 71.86
CA PRO A 348 2.71 0.11 73.13
C PRO A 348 1.89 1.30 73.66
N LEU A 349 0.87 0.95 74.46
CA LEU A 349 0.35 1.60 75.67
C LEU A 349 0.49 3.13 75.83
N ASN A 350 -0.65 3.83 75.87
CA ASN A 350 -0.83 4.89 76.86
C ASN A 350 -2.27 4.94 77.39
N ALA A 351 -2.39 5.03 78.71
CA ALA A 351 -3.62 4.87 79.48
C ALA A 351 -4.57 6.07 79.36
N SER A 352 -5.89 5.82 79.34
CA SER A 352 -6.80 6.24 80.43
C SER A 352 -8.28 5.91 80.14
N LYS A 353 -8.97 5.44 81.21
CA LYS A 353 -10.42 5.49 81.52
C LYS A 353 -11.38 4.48 80.84
N GLN A 354 -11.46 3.30 81.48
CA GLN A 354 -12.64 2.74 82.17
C GLN A 354 -14.05 3.09 81.67
N CYS A 355 -14.81 2.08 81.23
CA CYS A 355 -16.08 1.69 81.86
C CYS A 355 -16.58 0.33 81.32
N ASP A 356 -17.09 -0.47 82.24
CA ASP A 356 -17.59 -1.83 82.13
C ASP A 356 -18.72 -2.00 81.10
N VAL A 357 -18.85 -3.19 80.49
CA VAL A 357 -19.97 -4.13 80.72
C VAL A 357 -19.61 -5.49 80.12
N GLU A 358 -19.66 -6.47 81.01
CA GLU A 358 -19.59 -7.92 80.83
C GLU A 358 -20.82 -8.47 80.08
N VAL A 359 -20.62 -9.24 79.00
CA VAL A 359 -21.54 -10.33 78.62
C VAL A 359 -20.74 -11.55 78.16
N LYS A 360 -21.12 -12.68 78.75
CA LYS A 360 -20.48 -13.98 78.87
C LYS A 360 -20.88 -14.95 77.74
N SER A 361 -19.89 -15.75 77.30
CA SER A 361 -19.97 -17.14 76.80
C SER A 361 -20.81 -17.41 75.53
N THR A 362 -20.32 -18.10 74.49
CA THR A 362 -20.00 -19.54 74.50
C THR A 362 -19.34 -19.95 73.16
N ARG A 363 -18.21 -20.65 73.21
CA ARG A 363 -17.63 -21.52 72.14
C ARG A 363 -18.13 -22.97 72.38
N PRO A 364 -17.78 -24.03 71.60
CA PRO A 364 -17.12 -24.17 70.28
C PRO A 364 -17.81 -25.23 69.38
N GLY A 365 -17.25 -25.52 68.19
CA GLY A 365 -17.41 -26.81 67.51
C GLY A 365 -17.41 -26.68 65.99
N SER A 366 -16.28 -26.94 65.31
CA SER A 366 -15.92 -28.21 64.65
C SER A 366 -16.54 -28.31 63.24
N ASN A 367 -15.87 -28.68 62.15
CA ASN A 367 -14.56 -29.28 61.92
C ASN A 367 -14.15 -29.05 60.43
N PRO A 368 -12.92 -29.45 60.03
CA PRO A 368 -12.23 -29.01 58.80
C PRO A 368 -12.26 -30.07 57.66
N SER A 369 -11.45 -29.80 56.62
CA SER A 369 -11.06 -30.69 55.50
C SER A 369 -12.05 -30.70 54.33
N GLU A 370 -11.67 -30.83 53.06
CA GLU A 370 -10.39 -31.05 52.38
C GLU A 370 -10.66 -30.94 50.87
N ARG A 371 -9.58 -30.85 50.08
CA ARG A 371 -9.45 -31.27 48.66
C ARG A 371 -10.15 -30.46 47.57
N GLU A 372 -9.37 -29.83 46.69
CA GLU A 372 -8.67 -30.40 45.50
C GLU A 372 -9.61 -30.73 44.34
N THR A 373 -9.46 -29.97 43.24
CA THR A 373 -9.18 -30.39 41.84
C THR A 373 -10.03 -29.67 40.78
N ASN A 374 -9.30 -29.19 39.75
CA ASN A 374 -9.60 -29.05 38.31
C ASN A 374 -10.93 -28.37 37.89
N ILE A 375 -10.94 -27.50 36.88
CA ILE A 375 -10.55 -27.71 35.46
C ILE A 375 -9.93 -26.44 34.88
#